data_AF-A0A6J2U0A4-F1
#
_entry.id   AF-A0A6J2U0A4-F1
#
_cell.length_a   1.000
_cell.length_b   1.000
_cell.length_c   1.000
_cell.angle_alpha   90.00
_cell.angle_beta   90.00
_cell.angle_gamma   90.00
#
_symmetry.space_group_name_H-M   'P 1'
#
loop_
_entity.id
_entity.type
_entity.pdbx_description
1 polymer ?
#
loop_
_entity_poly.entity_id
_entity_poly.type
_entity_poly.pdbx_seq_one_letter_code
_entity_poly.pdbx_strand_id
1 'polypeptide(L)'
;MYVKDPKRLLEVPHIQYGAWDEPGVSMFATVEQEPVDNILRRMKPLNFGSSDTDPTADPLVKDPSNAIKTIFRTVKKQVVELAAERNSKVFPHLQEGQVDDAVAKAMKVERNREMVETSVRQQMHESSQNLRALDLELERAQTSLKIRNQADTTVQERRNAYLREKEQARQQRERINEEMRLEEIALRSKADSFRRQLIKQMEDNRTRRRLQRMAEVEECQLARRRDEMSLARDTMQAAERKLKHRQALKQSLDEFEAMQKNIKESNRVTMVRSEVGLLDAMHEKTKTEEEAALRRRVECVETRKANSAVVCSQLSVIKKEKDVRDKLITDLLVREHREKDDHEFYHATLDKLKEKNRVRQELILLCKEREFHRKREKALDLMIPHDSTCFFERQYQMQDAREKLLHQIKKDACAQVTAIVEESEKRRAATYKEEKQLERTIIAMAAENDRKISEERIRILMEKPKELIYTLRGGVLTDEEIVALGMVKRN
;
A
#
# COMPACT_ATOMS: atom_id res chain seq x y z
N MET A 1 9.56 32.15 -44.01
CA MET A 1 8.70 33.03 -44.82
C MET A 1 8.76 34.41 -44.20
N TYR A 2 9.30 35.36 -44.98
CA TYR A 2 9.38 36.78 -44.67
C TYR A 2 8.00 37.44 -44.75
N VAL A 3 7.95 38.71 -44.31
CA VAL A 3 6.96 39.77 -44.65
C VAL A 3 5.78 39.80 -43.65
N LYS A 4 5.41 40.89 -42.97
CA LYS A 4 5.71 42.33 -43.05
C LYS A 4 5.26 42.99 -41.73
N ASP A 5 6.02 43.98 -41.28
CA ASP A 5 5.48 45.07 -40.46
C ASP A 5 4.40 45.84 -41.23
N PRO A 6 3.37 46.35 -40.53
CA PRO A 6 2.74 47.59 -40.92
C PRO A 6 2.94 48.64 -39.83
N LYS A 7 3.74 49.64 -40.17
CA LYS A 7 3.77 50.96 -39.55
C LYS A 7 2.33 51.46 -39.34
N ARG A 8 1.92 51.64 -38.08
CA ARG A 8 0.74 52.45 -37.75
C ARG A 8 1.20 53.89 -37.54
N LEU A 9 0.80 54.72 -38.49
CA LEU A 9 0.72 56.17 -38.37
C LEU A 9 -0.20 56.49 -37.18
N LEU A 10 0.35 57.13 -36.16
CA LEU A 10 -0.44 57.81 -35.14
C LEU A 10 -0.82 59.17 -35.72
N GLU A 11 -2.10 59.32 -36.05
CA GLU A 11 -2.72 60.62 -36.27
C GLU A 11 -2.69 61.38 -34.93
N VAL A 12 -1.94 62.48 -34.90
CA VAL A 12 -1.93 63.42 -33.78
C VAL A 12 -3.10 64.39 -33.99
N PRO A 13 -4.06 64.52 -33.06
CA PRO A 13 -5.06 65.56 -33.15
C PRO A 13 -4.40 66.93 -32.99
N HIS A 14 -4.74 67.84 -33.91
CA HIS A 14 -4.42 69.27 -33.89
C HIS A 14 -4.63 69.88 -32.49
N ILE A 15 -3.55 70.35 -31.87
CA ILE A 15 -3.59 71.34 -30.80
C ILE A 15 -3.07 72.64 -31.41
N GLN A 16 -3.91 73.68 -31.36
CA GLN A 16 -3.58 75.03 -31.79
C GLN A 16 -2.32 75.52 -31.08
N TYR A 17 -1.29 75.88 -31.85
CA TYR A 17 -0.15 76.64 -31.36
C TYR A 17 -0.58 78.09 -31.11
N GLY A 18 -0.98 78.38 -29.88
CA GLY A 18 -1.00 79.74 -29.35
C GLY A 18 0.38 80.09 -28.79
N ALA A 19 1.08 80.96 -29.52
CA ALA A 19 2.19 81.82 -29.09
C ALA A 19 3.01 81.37 -27.86
N TRP A 20 4.07 80.60 -28.10
CA TRP A 20 5.28 80.74 -27.30
C TRP A 20 6.21 81.68 -28.07
N ASP A 21 6.26 82.94 -27.64
CA ASP A 21 7.39 83.83 -27.86
C ASP A 21 7.34 84.93 -26.79
N GLU A 22 7.86 84.59 -25.59
CA GLU A 22 8.54 85.52 -24.69
C GLU A 22 9.16 84.73 -23.52
N PRO A 23 10.43 84.30 -23.58
CA PRO A 23 11.18 83.91 -22.39
C PRO A 23 11.68 85.18 -21.71
N GLY A 24 10.78 85.92 -21.05
CA GLY A 24 11.09 87.19 -20.41
C GLY A 24 10.31 87.50 -19.13
N VAL A 25 9.36 86.67 -18.72
CA VAL A 25 8.50 86.96 -17.56
C VAL A 25 8.87 86.05 -16.38
N SER A 26 9.86 86.51 -15.62
CA SER A 26 10.18 85.99 -14.30
C SER A 26 9.02 86.20 -13.34
N MET A 27 8.75 85.22 -12.46
CA MET A 27 7.78 85.28 -11.36
C MET A 27 8.20 86.22 -10.22
N PHE A 28 8.68 87.43 -10.56
CA PHE A 28 8.68 88.58 -9.68
C PHE A 28 7.65 89.57 -10.22
N ALA A 29 6.37 89.22 -10.07
CA ALA A 29 5.31 90.21 -10.08
C ALA A 29 5.48 91.08 -8.82
N THR A 30 6.35 92.09 -8.90
CA THR A 30 6.36 93.21 -7.96
C THR A 30 5.10 94.03 -8.22
N VAL A 31 4.04 93.72 -7.47
CA VAL A 31 2.97 94.66 -7.21
C VAL A 31 3.59 95.92 -6.61
N GLU A 32 3.13 97.06 -7.10
CA GLU A 32 3.58 98.42 -6.79
C GLU A 32 3.78 98.62 -5.27
N GLN A 33 5.03 98.74 -4.83
CA GLN A 33 5.32 99.41 -3.57
C GLN A 33 5.36 100.91 -3.86
N GLU A 34 4.40 101.63 -3.30
CA GLU A 34 4.41 103.08 -3.23
C GLU A 34 5.79 103.56 -2.74
N PRO A 35 6.42 104.56 -3.37
CA PRO A 35 7.62 105.15 -2.80
C PRO A 35 7.25 105.79 -1.46
N VAL A 36 7.86 105.30 -0.38
CA VAL A 36 7.79 105.94 0.94
C VAL A 36 8.27 107.38 0.75
N ASP A 37 7.34 108.32 0.90
CA ASP A 37 7.60 109.75 0.84
C ASP A 37 8.75 110.10 1.78
N ASN A 38 9.69 110.87 1.25
CA ASN A 38 10.86 111.39 1.94
C ASN A 38 10.44 112.08 3.27
N ILE A 39 10.56 111.37 4.39
CA ILE A 39 10.11 111.81 5.74
C ILE A 39 10.84 113.09 6.20
N LEU A 40 11.92 113.48 5.51
CA LEU A 40 12.64 114.73 5.72
C LEU A 40 11.95 115.97 5.10
N ARG A 41 10.93 115.82 4.25
CA ARG A 41 10.14 116.95 3.69
C ARG A 41 8.99 117.41 4.59
N ARG A 42 8.70 116.71 5.71
CA ARG A 42 7.63 117.06 6.66
C ARG A 42 8.13 117.80 7.91
N MET A 43 9.41 118.11 8.01
CA MET A 43 9.91 119.02 9.04
C MET A 43 9.69 120.47 8.60
N LYS A 44 8.77 121.16 9.27
CA LYS A 44 8.54 122.60 9.12
C LYS A 44 9.88 123.36 9.27
N PRO A 45 10.24 124.28 8.36
CA PRO A 45 11.32 125.22 8.63
C PRO A 45 10.94 126.10 9.82
N LEU A 46 11.86 126.20 10.79
CA LEU A 46 11.78 127.14 11.90
C LEU A 46 11.87 128.57 11.34
N ASN A 47 10.91 129.41 11.73
CA ASN A 47 10.89 130.84 11.41
C ASN A 47 12.09 131.51 12.09
N PHE A 48 13.08 131.92 11.31
CA PHE A 48 14.01 132.97 11.74
C PHE A 48 13.29 134.31 11.66
N GLY A 49 13.27 135.02 12.78
CA GLY A 49 12.54 136.25 12.98
C GLY A 49 13.00 137.38 12.06
N SER A 50 12.06 138.26 11.76
CA SER A 50 12.28 139.60 11.22
C SER A 50 12.95 140.48 12.28
N SER A 51 14.12 141.02 11.97
CA SER A 51 14.57 142.29 12.52
C SER A 51 15.15 143.14 11.38
N ASP A 52 14.33 144.09 10.96
CA ASP A 52 14.68 145.48 10.67
C ASP A 52 15.98 145.80 9.91
N THR A 53 15.74 146.39 8.73
CA THR A 53 16.38 147.59 8.17
C THR A 53 17.86 147.52 7.73
N ASP A 54 18.04 147.71 6.41
CA ASP A 54 19.20 148.23 5.65
C ASP A 54 20.23 149.12 6.41
N PRO A 55 21.49 149.30 5.92
CA PRO A 55 21.91 149.31 4.50
C PRO A 55 23.30 148.72 4.12
N THR A 56 23.43 148.37 2.83
CA THR A 56 24.63 148.39 1.95
C THR A 56 25.78 147.36 2.09
N ALA A 57 25.92 146.58 0.99
CA ALA A 57 27.12 146.00 0.34
C ALA A 57 27.51 144.50 0.54
N ASP A 58 27.02 143.63 -0.38
CA ASP A 58 27.68 142.59 -1.23
C ASP A 58 28.72 141.56 -0.68
N PRO A 59 28.97 140.39 -1.36
CA PRO A 59 28.03 139.48 -2.03
C PRO A 59 28.36 137.94 -1.89
N LEU A 60 27.37 137.11 -2.21
CA LEU A 60 27.48 135.75 -2.82
C LEU A 60 28.29 134.63 -2.10
N VAL A 61 27.60 133.83 -1.27
CA VAL A 61 28.01 132.43 -1.00
C VAL A 61 27.79 131.62 -2.28
N LYS A 62 28.86 131.38 -3.03
CA LYS A 62 28.84 130.46 -4.17
C LYS A 62 28.54 129.05 -3.66
N ASP A 63 27.51 128.43 -4.22
CA ASP A 63 27.27 126.99 -4.12
C ASP A 63 28.56 126.22 -4.44
N PRO A 64 29.03 125.33 -3.56
CA PRO A 64 30.19 124.51 -3.88
C PRO A 64 29.83 123.59 -5.05
N SER A 65 30.57 123.77 -6.16
CA SER A 65 30.56 122.94 -7.36
C SER A 65 30.40 121.45 -7.05
N ASN A 66 29.68 120.71 -7.92
CA ASN A 66 29.54 119.26 -7.83
C ASN A 66 30.89 118.55 -7.59
N ALA A 67 32.01 119.10 -8.07
CA ALA A 67 33.35 118.59 -7.79
C ALA A 67 33.65 118.48 -6.29
N ILE A 68 33.26 119.47 -5.48
CA ILE A 68 33.47 119.49 -4.02
C ILE A 68 32.58 118.45 -3.33
N LYS A 69 31.34 118.26 -3.80
CA LYS A 69 30.45 117.19 -3.29
C LYS A 69 31.00 115.80 -3.61
N THR A 70 31.59 115.61 -4.79
CA THR A 70 32.26 114.35 -5.17
C THR A 70 33.47 114.10 -4.29
N ILE A 71 34.31 115.13 -4.08
CA ILE A 71 35.47 115.07 -3.19
C ILE A 71 35.03 114.72 -1.76
N PHE A 72 33.97 115.33 -1.25
CA PHE A 72 33.45 115.02 0.08
C PHE A 72 32.92 113.59 0.19
N ARG A 73 32.27 113.07 -0.86
CA ARG A 73 31.82 111.66 -0.90
C ARG A 73 32.99 110.68 -0.98
N THR A 74 34.03 110.98 -1.75
CA THR A 74 35.24 110.15 -1.82
C THR A 74 36.01 110.19 -0.51
N VAL A 75 36.15 111.36 0.12
CA VAL A 75 36.79 111.49 1.44
C VAL A 75 35.97 110.76 2.50
N LYS A 76 34.63 110.87 2.49
CA LYS A 76 33.77 110.11 3.41
C LYS A 76 33.92 108.60 3.21
N LYS A 77 33.99 108.11 1.96
CA LYS A 77 34.27 106.71 1.67
C LYS A 77 35.64 106.28 2.20
N GLN A 78 36.68 107.06 1.91
CA GLN A 78 38.03 106.81 2.42
C GLN A 78 38.08 106.80 3.95
N VAL A 79 37.35 107.70 4.63
CA VAL A 79 37.27 107.72 6.10
C VAL A 79 36.53 106.49 6.62
N VAL A 80 35.47 106.03 5.95
CA VAL A 80 34.77 104.80 6.34
C VAL A 80 35.64 103.57 6.10
N GLU A 81 36.37 103.52 4.98
CA GLU A 81 37.33 102.45 4.66
C GLU A 81 38.48 102.44 5.68
N LEU A 82 39.07 103.60 6.00
CA LEU A 82 40.11 103.72 7.03
C LEU A 82 39.60 103.39 8.44
N ALA A 83 38.34 103.74 8.76
CA ALA A 83 37.72 103.36 10.03
C ALA A 83 37.43 101.86 10.09
N ALA A 84 37.02 101.24 8.98
CA ALA A 84 36.84 99.80 8.85
C ALA A 84 38.18 99.05 8.95
N GLU A 85 39.24 99.55 8.30
CA GLU A 85 40.61 99.03 8.40
C GLU A 85 41.21 99.21 9.80
N ARG A 86 40.88 100.30 10.49
CA ARG A 86 41.31 100.51 11.88
C ARG A 86 40.55 99.56 12.81
N ASN A 87 39.24 99.40 12.63
CA ASN A 87 38.43 98.47 13.43
C ASN A 87 38.84 97.01 13.20
N SER A 88 39.19 96.62 11.96
CA SER A 88 39.69 95.27 11.66
C SER A 88 41.03 94.98 12.32
N LYS A 89 41.90 95.98 12.47
CA LYS A 89 43.20 95.85 13.16
C LYS A 89 43.06 95.86 14.68
N VAL A 90 42.07 96.56 15.23
CA VAL A 90 41.88 96.70 16.69
C VAL A 90 41.06 95.55 17.30
N PHE A 91 40.10 94.98 16.55
CA PHE A 91 39.26 93.89 17.03
C PHE A 91 39.15 92.74 16.00
N PRO A 92 40.19 91.88 15.88
CA PRO A 92 40.19 90.76 14.93
C PRO A 92 39.02 89.78 15.16
N HIS A 93 38.66 89.56 16.44
CA HIS A 93 37.60 88.64 16.85
C HIS A 93 36.19 89.08 16.37
N LEU A 94 36.00 90.37 16.10
CA LEU A 94 34.75 90.88 15.52
C LEU A 94 34.64 90.59 14.01
N GLN A 95 35.75 90.39 13.30
CA GLN A 95 35.74 89.95 11.90
C GLN A 95 35.41 88.46 11.78
N GLU A 96 35.95 87.63 12.68
CA GLU A 96 35.61 86.19 12.74
C GLU A 96 34.10 86.00 12.98
N GLY A 97 33.51 86.73 13.94
CA GLY A 97 32.06 86.70 14.17
C GLY A 97 31.22 87.21 12.99
N GLN A 98 31.71 88.20 12.23
CA GLN A 98 31.02 88.69 11.01
C GLN A 98 31.10 87.68 9.85
N VAL A 99 32.20 86.96 9.71
CA VAL A 99 32.37 85.89 8.71
C VAL A 99 31.50 84.69 9.08
N ASP A 100 31.49 84.28 10.35
CA ASP A 100 30.65 83.18 10.84
C ASP A 100 29.15 83.50 10.71
N ASP A 101 28.73 84.73 11.01
CA ASP A 101 27.35 85.19 10.79
C ASP A 101 26.98 85.22 9.30
N ALA A 102 27.92 85.59 8.42
CA ALA A 102 27.71 85.57 6.98
C ALA A 102 27.59 84.13 6.44
N VAL A 103 28.42 83.20 6.93
CA VAL A 103 28.35 81.77 6.60
C VAL A 103 27.05 81.16 7.12
N ALA A 104 26.65 81.45 8.36
CA ALA A 104 25.39 80.98 8.93
C ALA A 104 24.17 81.49 8.15
N LYS A 105 24.21 82.75 7.68
CA LYS A 105 23.18 83.30 6.79
C LYS A 105 23.16 82.61 5.43
N ALA A 106 24.33 82.36 4.82
CA ALA A 106 24.43 81.65 3.54
C ALA A 106 23.89 80.21 3.65
N MET A 107 24.30 79.46 4.69
CA MET A 107 23.81 78.10 4.96
C MET A 107 22.30 78.06 5.23
N LYS A 108 21.74 79.09 5.88
CA LYS A 108 20.30 79.22 6.08
C LYS A 108 19.55 79.47 4.77
N VAL A 109 20.13 80.26 3.86
CA VAL A 109 19.58 80.50 2.52
C VAL A 109 19.59 79.21 1.69
N GLU A 110 20.69 78.45 1.71
CA GLU A 110 20.78 77.16 0.99
C GLU A 110 19.81 76.12 1.55
N ARG A 111 19.73 75.95 2.88
CA ARG A 111 18.73 75.06 3.49
C ARG A 111 17.30 75.45 3.16
N ASN A 112 16.99 76.75 3.19
CA ASN A 112 15.67 77.22 2.81
C ASN A 112 15.38 76.92 1.33
N ARG A 113 16.38 77.06 0.45
CA ARG A 113 16.26 76.68 -0.96
C ARG A 113 16.00 75.18 -1.13
N GLU A 114 16.74 74.32 -0.44
CA GLU A 114 16.50 72.87 -0.47
C GLU A 114 15.12 72.47 0.07
N MET A 115 14.68 73.10 1.17
CA MET A 115 13.34 72.89 1.72
C MET A 115 12.25 73.33 0.74
N VAL A 116 12.44 74.47 0.08
CA VAL A 116 11.51 74.94 -0.96
C VAL A 116 11.52 73.99 -2.15
N GLU A 117 12.68 73.57 -2.64
CA GLU A 117 12.77 72.64 -3.77
C GLU A 117 12.16 71.27 -3.46
N THR A 118 12.35 70.74 -2.25
CA THR A 118 11.73 69.48 -1.81
C THR A 118 10.22 69.62 -1.62
N SER A 119 9.76 70.73 -1.04
CA SER A 119 8.33 71.04 -0.92
C SER A 119 7.67 71.20 -2.29
N VAL A 120 8.31 71.91 -3.23
CA VAL A 120 7.83 72.03 -4.61
C VAL A 120 7.78 70.67 -5.29
N ARG A 121 8.79 69.80 -5.12
CA ARG A 121 8.75 68.44 -5.66
C ARG A 121 7.60 67.61 -5.08
N GLN A 122 7.38 67.67 -3.77
CA GLN A 122 6.26 66.99 -3.11
C GLN A 122 4.91 67.53 -3.61
N GLN A 123 4.75 68.86 -3.69
CA GLN A 123 3.53 69.48 -4.22
C GLN A 123 3.30 69.11 -5.69
N MET A 124 4.34 69.05 -6.52
CA MET A 124 4.24 68.59 -7.91
C MET A 124 3.83 67.12 -7.99
N HIS A 125 4.31 66.28 -7.07
CA HIS A 125 3.91 64.88 -6.95
C HIS A 125 2.44 64.72 -6.55
N GLU A 126 1.98 65.53 -5.59
CA GLU A 126 0.60 65.49 -5.09
C GLU A 126 -0.41 66.14 -6.05
N SER A 127 -0.02 67.21 -6.73
CA SER A 127 -0.90 67.95 -7.66
C SER A 127 -1.00 67.30 -9.03
N SER A 128 0.07 66.67 -9.53
CA SER A 128 0.08 66.02 -10.83
C SER A 128 -0.85 64.80 -10.84
N GLN A 129 -1.82 64.81 -11.76
CA GLN A 129 -2.69 63.66 -11.99
C GLN A 129 -1.92 62.48 -12.60
N ASN A 130 -0.92 62.76 -13.45
CA ASN A 130 -0.13 61.73 -14.13
C ASN A 130 0.78 60.96 -13.15
N LEU A 131 1.38 61.65 -12.18
CA LEU A 131 2.21 61.00 -11.16
C LEU A 131 1.36 60.14 -10.23
N ARG A 132 0.20 60.64 -9.77
CA ARG A 132 -0.74 59.83 -9.00
C ARG A 132 -1.26 58.61 -9.75
N ALA A 133 -1.51 58.73 -11.05
CA ALA A 133 -1.91 57.59 -11.88
C ALA A 133 -0.78 56.55 -11.98
N LEU A 134 0.47 56.98 -12.18
CA LEU A 134 1.64 56.11 -12.19
C LEU A 134 1.90 55.43 -10.84
N ASP A 135 1.72 56.12 -9.72
CA ASP A 135 1.85 55.52 -8.38
C ASP A 135 0.81 54.43 -8.17
N LEU A 136 -0.45 54.68 -8.55
CA LEU A 136 -1.51 53.68 -8.48
C LEU A 136 -1.22 52.48 -9.40
N GLU A 137 -0.63 52.70 -10.57
CA GLU A 137 -0.19 51.61 -11.46
C GLU A 137 0.96 50.81 -10.85
N LEU A 138 1.92 51.47 -10.19
CA LEU A 138 3.01 50.81 -9.47
C LEU A 138 2.49 49.99 -8.28
N GLU A 139 1.55 50.53 -7.49
CA GLU A 139 0.92 49.80 -6.39
C GLU A 139 0.12 48.60 -6.91
N ARG A 140 -0.62 48.76 -8.02
CA ARG A 140 -1.32 47.65 -8.70
C ARG A 140 -0.36 46.59 -9.21
N ALA A 141 0.78 46.98 -9.78
CA ALA A 141 1.81 46.05 -10.24
C ALA A 141 2.45 45.31 -9.06
N GLN A 142 2.78 46.00 -7.96
CA GLN A 142 3.34 45.41 -6.75
C GLN A 142 2.36 44.44 -6.08
N THR A 143 1.09 44.79 -5.97
CA THR A 143 0.04 43.92 -5.42
C THR A 143 -0.19 42.70 -6.31
N SER A 144 -0.24 42.87 -7.63
CA SER A 144 -0.34 41.75 -8.59
C SER A 144 0.84 40.79 -8.47
N LEU A 145 2.05 41.32 -8.29
CA LEU A 145 3.26 40.51 -8.07
C LEU A 145 3.21 39.75 -6.74
N LYS A 146 2.73 40.40 -5.66
CA LYS A 146 2.53 39.72 -4.36
C LYS A 146 1.51 38.59 -4.46
N ILE A 147 0.37 38.82 -5.13
CA ILE A 147 -0.67 37.80 -5.33
C ILE A 147 -0.12 36.63 -6.15
N ARG A 148 0.63 36.92 -7.23
CA ARG A 148 1.25 35.88 -8.05
C ARG A 148 2.24 35.04 -7.25
N ASN A 149 3.10 35.67 -6.45
CA ASN A 149 4.04 34.95 -5.60
C ASN A 149 3.31 34.06 -4.57
N GLN A 150 2.20 34.52 -3.99
CA GLN A 150 1.37 33.70 -3.09
C GLN A 150 0.69 32.53 -3.82
N ALA A 151 0.24 32.74 -5.06
CA ALA A 151 -0.31 31.65 -5.88
C ALA A 151 0.78 30.60 -6.18
N ASP A 152 2.00 31.02 -6.51
CA ASP A 152 3.11 30.12 -6.77
C ASP A 152 3.53 29.33 -5.52
N THR A 153 3.57 29.97 -4.34
CA THR A 153 3.88 29.27 -3.08
C THR A 153 2.81 28.25 -2.73
N THR A 154 1.52 28.59 -2.86
CA THR A 154 0.43 27.64 -2.57
C THR A 154 0.42 26.44 -3.53
N VAL A 155 0.78 26.64 -4.80
CA VAL A 155 0.98 25.53 -5.76
C VAL A 155 2.15 24.64 -5.35
N GLN A 156 3.27 25.23 -4.92
CA GLN A 156 4.42 24.47 -4.42
C GLN A 156 4.07 23.67 -3.15
N GLU A 157 3.37 24.29 -2.20
CA GLU A 157 2.92 23.62 -0.97
C GLU A 157 2.00 22.43 -1.27
N ARG A 158 1.02 22.60 -2.16
CA ARG A 158 0.13 21.50 -2.58
C ARG A 158 0.91 20.38 -3.25
N ARG A 159 1.88 20.70 -4.11
CA ARG A 159 2.74 19.69 -4.75
C ARG A 159 3.57 18.93 -3.70
N ASN A 160 4.13 19.63 -2.73
CA ASN A 160 4.91 19.02 -1.65
C ASN A 160 4.03 18.14 -0.74
N ALA A 161 2.82 18.59 -0.41
CA ALA A 161 1.86 17.79 0.35
C ALA A 161 1.49 16.49 -0.39
N TYR A 162 1.19 16.57 -1.68
CA TYR A 162 0.90 15.41 -2.52
C TYR A 162 2.08 14.43 -2.59
N LEU A 163 3.32 14.93 -2.74
CA LEU A 163 4.51 14.09 -2.75
C LEU A 163 4.71 13.37 -1.41
N ARG A 164 4.50 14.05 -0.28
CA ARG A 164 4.55 13.44 1.05
C ARG A 164 3.47 12.38 1.25
N GLU A 165 2.24 12.66 0.84
CA GLU A 165 1.13 11.69 0.93
C GLU A 165 1.42 10.45 0.09
N LYS A 166 1.94 10.63 -1.14
CA LYS A 166 2.36 9.53 -2.01
C LYS A 166 3.48 8.69 -1.39
N GLU A 167 4.44 9.32 -0.73
CA GLU A 167 5.54 8.64 -0.06
C GLU A 167 5.05 7.86 1.17
N GLN A 168 4.17 8.44 1.98
CA GLN A 168 3.51 7.75 3.10
C GLN A 168 2.70 6.55 2.63
N ALA A 169 1.91 6.70 1.57
CA ALA A 169 1.14 5.60 0.98
C ALA A 169 2.05 4.47 0.45
N ARG A 170 3.21 4.81 -0.10
CA ARG A 170 4.22 3.83 -0.53
C ARG A 170 4.79 3.06 0.67
N GLN A 171 5.19 3.77 1.73
CA GLN A 171 5.70 3.15 2.96
C GLN A 171 4.66 2.24 3.62
N GLN A 172 3.39 2.65 3.65
CA GLN A 172 2.31 1.80 4.17
C GLN A 172 2.14 0.52 3.34
N ARG A 173 2.20 0.62 2.00
CA ARG A 173 2.15 -0.57 1.12
C ARG A 173 3.34 -1.50 1.33
N GLU A 174 4.54 -0.95 1.52
CA GLU A 174 5.74 -1.75 1.80
C GLU A 174 5.60 -2.48 3.13
N ARG A 175 5.08 -1.84 4.18
CA ARG A 175 4.80 -2.49 5.48
C ARG A 175 3.77 -3.62 5.37
N ILE A 176 2.66 -3.40 4.68
CA ILE A 176 1.63 -4.44 4.47
C ILE A 176 2.24 -5.63 3.71
N ASN A 177 3.06 -5.39 2.70
CA ASN A 177 3.72 -6.46 1.95
C ASN A 177 4.72 -7.25 2.82
N GLU A 178 5.42 -6.59 3.74
CA GLU A 178 6.31 -7.25 4.71
C GLU A 178 5.52 -8.09 5.72
N GLU A 179 4.43 -7.55 6.27
CA GLU A 179 3.52 -8.28 7.18
C GLU A 179 2.95 -9.54 6.50
N MET A 180 2.44 -9.41 5.27
CA MET A 180 1.93 -10.54 4.48
C MET A 180 3.00 -11.61 4.25
N ARG A 181 4.25 -11.22 3.94
CA ARG A 181 5.35 -12.17 3.77
C ARG A 181 5.70 -12.89 5.07
N LEU A 182 5.70 -12.18 6.20
CA LEU A 182 5.95 -12.78 7.50
C LEU A 182 4.85 -13.78 7.89
N GLU A 183 3.59 -13.46 7.62
CA GLU A 183 2.47 -14.37 7.81
C GLU A 183 2.58 -15.62 6.93
N GLU A 184 2.94 -15.47 5.65
CA GLU A 184 3.18 -16.62 4.76
C GLU A 184 4.32 -17.52 5.28
N ILE A 185 5.43 -16.93 5.74
CA ILE A 185 6.56 -17.68 6.32
C ILE A 185 6.10 -18.42 7.59
N ALA A 186 5.32 -17.77 8.45
CA ALA A 186 4.79 -18.38 9.67
C ALA A 186 3.81 -19.53 9.37
N LEU A 187 2.95 -19.39 8.36
CA LEU A 187 2.06 -20.45 7.91
C LEU A 187 2.84 -21.64 7.34
N ARG A 188 3.88 -21.38 6.53
CA ARG A 188 4.78 -22.42 6.01
C ARG A 188 5.52 -23.15 7.13
N SER A 189 6.08 -22.42 8.10
CA SER A 189 6.79 -23.04 9.23
C SER A 189 5.85 -23.91 10.08
N LYS A 190 4.61 -23.45 10.29
CA LYS A 190 3.57 -24.21 10.99
C LYS A 190 3.17 -25.47 10.22
N ALA A 191 2.99 -25.37 8.91
CA ALA A 191 2.71 -26.54 8.06
C ALA A 191 3.85 -27.56 8.10
N ASP A 192 5.10 -27.09 8.04
CA ASP A 192 6.28 -27.97 8.09
C ASP A 192 6.47 -28.62 9.47
N SER A 193 6.16 -27.91 10.56
CA SER A 193 6.20 -28.52 11.90
C SER A 193 5.14 -29.61 12.05
N PHE A 194 3.92 -29.38 11.54
CA PHE A 194 2.88 -30.42 11.50
C PHE A 194 3.29 -31.62 10.65
N ARG A 195 3.89 -31.41 9.47
CA ARG A 195 4.41 -32.49 8.63
C ARG A 195 5.46 -33.33 9.37
N ARG A 196 6.41 -32.69 10.05
CA ARG A 196 7.43 -33.39 10.85
C ARG A 196 6.81 -34.19 12.00
N GLN A 197 5.80 -33.64 12.68
CA GLN A 197 5.08 -34.35 13.73
C GLN A 197 4.34 -35.58 13.19
N LEU A 198 3.68 -35.46 12.03
CA LEU A 198 3.02 -36.59 11.37
C LEU A 198 4.01 -37.68 10.97
N ILE A 199 5.16 -37.32 10.38
CA ILE A 199 6.22 -38.28 10.06
C ILE A 199 6.68 -39.02 11.30
N LYS A 200 6.93 -38.29 12.40
CA LYS A 200 7.32 -38.89 13.68
C LYS A 200 6.26 -39.85 14.23
N GLN A 201 4.97 -39.48 14.18
CA GLN A 201 3.88 -40.36 14.59
C GLN A 201 3.77 -41.62 13.72
N MET A 202 4.03 -41.51 12.42
CA MET A 202 4.09 -42.68 11.53
C MET A 202 5.27 -43.58 11.87
N GLU A 203 6.44 -43.01 12.17
CA GLU A 203 7.63 -43.75 12.59
C GLU A 203 7.37 -44.48 13.92
N ASP A 204 6.81 -43.80 14.92
CA ASP A 204 6.42 -44.38 16.21
C ASP A 204 5.40 -45.52 16.04
N ASN A 205 4.45 -45.38 15.11
CA ASN A 205 3.52 -46.47 14.80
C ASN A 205 4.19 -47.65 14.08
N ARG A 206 5.15 -47.38 13.18
CA ARG A 206 5.94 -48.44 12.52
C ARG A 206 6.80 -49.20 13.52
N THR A 207 7.45 -48.51 14.46
CA THR A 207 8.25 -49.16 15.51
C THR A 207 7.38 -49.98 16.45
N ARG A 208 6.21 -49.47 16.87
CA ARG A 208 5.23 -50.23 17.66
C ARG A 208 4.75 -51.49 16.95
N ARG A 209 4.37 -51.40 15.67
CA ARG A 209 3.96 -52.57 14.86
C ARG A 209 5.10 -53.58 14.72
N ARG A 210 6.34 -53.12 14.58
CA ARG A 210 7.51 -54.01 14.52
C ARG A 210 7.72 -54.74 15.84
N LEU A 211 7.61 -54.05 16.98
CA LEU A 211 7.69 -54.65 18.31
C LEU A 211 6.57 -55.67 18.56
N GLN A 212 5.33 -55.35 18.16
CA GLN A 212 4.21 -56.29 18.23
C GLN A 212 4.47 -57.56 17.42
N ARG A 213 4.95 -57.43 16.17
CA ARG A 213 5.32 -58.60 15.35
C ARG A 213 6.44 -59.44 15.97
N MET A 214 7.42 -58.80 16.59
CA MET A 214 8.49 -59.54 17.29
C MET A 214 7.92 -60.33 18.47
N ALA A 215 7.04 -59.73 19.27
CA ALA A 215 6.37 -60.41 20.38
C ALA A 215 5.49 -61.57 19.89
N GLU A 216 4.70 -61.38 18.84
CA GLU A 216 3.89 -62.44 18.22
C GLU A 216 4.76 -63.62 17.74
N VAL A 217 5.91 -63.33 17.12
CA VAL A 217 6.85 -64.36 16.68
C VAL A 217 7.44 -65.13 17.87
N GLU A 218 7.80 -64.44 18.95
CA GLU A 218 8.30 -65.07 20.18
C GLU A 218 7.24 -65.96 20.84
N GLU A 219 5.99 -65.49 20.92
CA GLU A 219 4.86 -66.29 21.42
C GLU A 219 4.62 -67.53 20.54
N CYS A 220 4.64 -67.39 19.21
CA CYS A 220 4.52 -68.52 18.29
C CYS A 220 5.67 -69.53 18.45
N GLN A 221 6.90 -69.08 18.68
CA GLN A 221 8.03 -69.98 18.92
C GLN A 221 7.89 -70.72 20.25
N LEU A 222 7.44 -70.05 21.31
CA LEU A 222 7.16 -70.68 22.60
C LEU A 222 6.02 -71.70 22.51
N ALA A 223 4.96 -71.39 21.76
CA ALA A 223 3.86 -72.32 21.50
C ALA A 223 4.36 -73.58 20.76
N ARG A 224 5.14 -73.42 19.68
CA ARG A 224 5.73 -74.56 18.96
C ARG A 224 6.59 -75.44 19.85
N ARG A 225 7.43 -74.86 20.71
CA ARG A 225 8.24 -75.64 21.66
C ARG A 225 7.38 -76.43 22.65
N ARG A 226 6.25 -75.87 23.10
CA ARG A 226 5.30 -76.58 23.97
C ARG A 226 4.64 -77.75 23.24
N ASP A 227 4.26 -77.54 21.99
CA ASP A 227 3.65 -78.58 21.13
C ASP A 227 4.65 -79.69 20.80
N GLU A 228 5.91 -79.35 20.50
CA GLU A 228 6.98 -80.33 20.28
C GLU A 228 7.22 -81.17 21.54
N MET A 229 7.22 -80.54 22.71
CA MET A 229 7.38 -81.23 23.99
C MET A 229 6.19 -82.13 24.35
N SER A 230 4.95 -81.70 24.05
CA SER A 230 3.78 -82.56 24.25
C SER A 230 3.80 -83.75 23.30
N LEU A 231 4.12 -83.54 22.04
CA LEU A 231 4.25 -84.61 21.04
C LEU A 231 5.36 -85.60 21.41
N ALA A 232 6.51 -85.11 21.90
CA ALA A 232 7.59 -85.97 22.39
C ALA A 232 7.16 -86.82 23.59
N ARG A 233 6.39 -86.26 24.53
CA ARG A 233 5.82 -87.03 25.65
C ARG A 233 4.81 -88.07 25.17
N ASP A 234 3.93 -87.70 24.26
CA ASP A 234 2.91 -88.61 23.71
C ASP A 234 3.54 -89.77 22.94
N THR A 235 4.59 -89.50 22.15
CA THR A 235 5.35 -90.54 21.44
C THR A 235 6.09 -91.47 22.40
N MET A 236 6.70 -90.95 23.47
CA MET A 236 7.32 -91.77 24.52
C MET A 236 6.28 -92.65 25.21
N GLN A 237 5.13 -92.10 25.61
CA GLN A 237 4.06 -92.88 26.22
C GLN A 237 3.48 -93.94 25.27
N ALA A 238 3.33 -93.61 23.98
CA ALA A 238 2.88 -94.56 22.97
C ALA A 238 3.91 -95.70 22.78
N ALA A 239 5.21 -95.39 22.82
CA ALA A 239 6.28 -96.38 22.76
C ALA A 239 6.27 -97.29 24.00
N GLU A 240 6.11 -96.74 25.20
CA GLU A 240 5.96 -97.52 26.43
C GLU A 240 4.74 -98.44 26.40
N ARG A 241 3.58 -97.94 25.92
CA ARG A 241 2.37 -98.75 25.75
C ARG A 241 2.60 -99.89 24.76
N LYS A 242 3.24 -99.61 23.62
CA LYS A 242 3.62 -100.64 22.64
C LYS A 242 4.59 -101.66 23.23
N LEU A 243 5.55 -101.23 24.05
CA LEU A 243 6.51 -102.11 24.70
C LEU A 243 5.85 -103.00 25.74
N LYS A 244 4.95 -102.46 26.58
CA LYS A 244 4.10 -103.24 27.49
C LYS A 244 3.22 -104.23 26.74
N HIS A 245 2.60 -103.81 25.64
CA HIS A 245 1.79 -104.69 24.80
C HIS A 245 2.63 -105.79 24.15
N ARG A 246 3.84 -105.46 23.68
CA ARG A 246 4.80 -106.44 23.14
C ARG A 246 5.27 -107.43 24.21
N GLN A 247 5.50 -106.98 25.45
CA GLN A 247 5.83 -107.87 26.56
C GLN A 247 4.67 -108.81 26.89
N ALA A 248 3.45 -108.31 26.94
CA ALA A 248 2.24 -109.12 27.13
C ALA A 248 2.05 -110.12 25.97
N LEU A 249 2.23 -109.69 24.72
CA LEU A 249 2.20 -110.57 23.55
C LEU A 249 3.31 -111.61 23.60
N LYS A 250 4.52 -111.24 24.03
CA LYS A 250 5.62 -112.18 24.19
C LYS A 250 5.32 -113.21 25.28
N GLN A 251 4.76 -112.80 26.42
CA GLN A 251 4.30 -113.73 27.46
C GLN A 251 3.22 -114.68 26.91
N SER A 252 2.25 -114.16 26.17
CA SER A 252 1.23 -115.01 25.53
C SER A 252 1.82 -115.93 24.45
N LEU A 253 2.86 -115.50 23.75
CA LEU A 253 3.61 -116.31 22.79
C LEU A 253 4.45 -117.36 23.48
N ASP A 254 5.09 -117.06 24.61
CA ASP A 254 5.85 -118.01 25.41
C ASP A 254 4.91 -119.07 26.01
N GLU A 255 3.70 -118.68 26.43
CA GLU A 255 2.60 -119.58 26.82
C GLU A 255 2.11 -120.43 25.64
N PHE A 256 1.93 -119.82 24.46
CA PHE A 256 1.57 -120.51 23.23
C PHE A 256 2.69 -121.41 22.71
N GLU A 257 3.97 -121.06 22.91
CA GLU A 257 5.13 -121.86 22.55
C GLU A 257 5.31 -123.02 23.52
N ALA A 258 5.03 -122.83 24.81
CA ALA A 258 4.93 -123.94 25.77
C ALA A 258 3.79 -124.89 25.36
N MET A 259 2.64 -124.36 24.97
CA MET A 259 1.54 -125.14 24.40
C MET A 259 1.95 -125.82 23.08
N GLN A 260 2.65 -125.13 22.18
CA GLN A 260 3.14 -125.70 20.94
C GLN A 260 4.26 -126.71 21.15
N LYS A 261 5.11 -126.59 22.18
CA LYS A 261 6.09 -127.62 22.54
C LYS A 261 5.36 -128.88 23.00
N ASN A 262 4.29 -128.74 23.79
CA ASN A 262 3.40 -129.86 24.12
C ASN A 262 2.73 -130.47 22.86
N ILE A 263 2.40 -129.65 21.85
CA ILE A 263 1.83 -130.10 20.56
C ILE A 263 2.90 -130.63 19.57
N LYS A 264 4.14 -130.14 19.63
CA LYS A 264 5.27 -130.59 18.79
C LYS A 264 5.90 -131.86 19.35
N GLU A 265 5.81 -132.10 20.66
CA GLU A 265 6.05 -133.41 21.25
C GLU A 265 5.02 -134.44 20.78
N SER A 266 3.77 -134.03 20.46
CA SER A 266 2.76 -134.92 19.87
C SER A 266 2.85 -135.06 18.34
N ASN A 267 3.40 -134.08 17.62
CA ASN A 267 3.44 -134.07 16.15
C ASN A 267 4.85 -133.81 15.60
N ARG A 268 5.80 -134.70 15.94
CA ARG A 268 7.21 -134.60 15.55
C ARG A 268 7.55 -135.40 14.30
N VAL A 269 6.80 -135.28 13.20
CA VAL A 269 7.25 -135.78 11.89
C VAL A 269 6.71 -134.87 10.78
N THR A 270 7.59 -134.51 9.83
CA THR A 270 7.38 -133.76 8.56
C THR A 270 7.58 -132.24 8.70
N MET A 271 8.40 -131.53 7.93
CA MET A 271 8.94 -131.71 6.58
C MET A 271 10.28 -130.95 6.43
N VAL A 272 11.20 -131.46 5.59
CA VAL A 272 12.46 -130.79 5.17
C VAL A 272 12.55 -130.78 3.64
N ARG A 273 11.52 -130.29 2.94
CA ARG A 273 11.53 -130.24 1.46
C ARG A 273 10.89 -128.99 0.85
N SER A 274 10.97 -127.85 1.55
CA SER A 274 10.40 -126.56 1.08
C SER A 274 11.41 -125.44 0.86
N GLU A 275 12.70 -125.62 1.20
CA GLU A 275 13.67 -124.51 1.24
C GLU A 275 14.09 -124.00 -0.16
N VAL A 276 14.07 -124.85 -1.20
CA VAL A 276 14.47 -124.47 -2.56
C VAL A 276 13.35 -123.71 -3.30
N GLY A 277 12.09 -124.12 -3.13
CA GLY A 277 10.94 -123.37 -3.68
C GLY A 277 10.69 -122.04 -2.96
N LEU A 278 11.12 -121.91 -1.70
CA LEU A 278 11.03 -120.67 -0.94
C LEU A 278 12.02 -119.62 -1.47
N LEU A 279 13.23 -120.02 -1.87
CA LEU A 279 14.25 -119.13 -2.41
C LEU A 279 13.88 -118.57 -3.79
N ASP A 280 13.36 -119.41 -4.69
CA ASP A 280 12.87 -118.94 -6.00
C ASP A 280 11.62 -118.05 -5.85
N ALA A 281 10.70 -118.39 -4.94
CA ALA A 281 9.55 -117.54 -4.61
C ALA A 281 9.94 -116.20 -3.94
N MET A 282 11.06 -116.17 -3.19
CA MET A 282 11.62 -114.94 -2.62
C MET A 282 12.33 -114.10 -3.68
N HIS A 283 12.95 -114.72 -4.69
CA HIS A 283 13.60 -114.01 -5.79
C HIS A 283 12.58 -113.30 -6.70
N GLU A 284 11.48 -113.95 -7.05
CA GLU A 284 10.39 -113.29 -7.80
C GLU A 284 9.71 -112.18 -7.00
N LYS A 285 9.53 -112.36 -5.69
CA LYS A 285 9.00 -111.31 -4.81
C LYS A 285 9.93 -110.10 -4.68
N THR A 286 11.23 -110.33 -4.49
CA THR A 286 12.20 -109.23 -4.40
C THR A 286 12.32 -108.48 -5.73
N LYS A 287 12.33 -109.19 -6.87
CA LYS A 287 12.32 -108.55 -8.19
C LYS A 287 11.07 -107.72 -8.45
N THR A 288 9.88 -108.22 -8.09
CA THR A 288 8.64 -107.45 -8.21
C THR A 288 8.59 -106.25 -7.27
N GLU A 289 9.15 -106.36 -6.06
CA GLU A 289 9.30 -105.23 -5.13
C GLU A 289 10.27 -104.16 -5.65
N GLU A 290 11.40 -104.57 -6.25
CA GLU A 290 12.37 -103.66 -6.87
C GLU A 290 11.77 -102.95 -8.09
N GLU A 291 11.08 -103.67 -8.98
CA GLU A 291 10.37 -103.09 -10.12
C GLU A 291 9.26 -102.13 -9.66
N ALA A 292 8.51 -102.49 -8.61
CA ALA A 292 7.51 -101.61 -8.01
C ALA A 292 8.13 -100.36 -7.39
N ALA A 293 9.29 -100.47 -6.73
CA ALA A 293 10.03 -99.34 -6.18
C ALA A 293 10.57 -98.40 -7.28
N LEU A 294 11.05 -98.95 -8.39
CA LEU A 294 11.47 -98.20 -9.57
C LEU A 294 10.29 -97.46 -10.21
N ARG A 295 9.12 -98.12 -10.38
CA ARG A 295 7.91 -97.46 -10.89
C ARG A 295 7.46 -96.31 -9.99
N ARG A 296 7.41 -96.51 -8.67
CA ARG A 296 7.10 -95.44 -7.69
C ARG A 296 8.08 -94.27 -7.80
N ARG A 297 9.38 -94.53 -8.02
CA ARG A 297 10.38 -93.47 -8.22
C ARG A 297 10.11 -92.68 -9.50
N VAL A 298 9.78 -93.34 -10.61
CA VAL A 298 9.45 -92.68 -11.87
C VAL A 298 8.20 -91.82 -11.71
N GLU A 299 7.13 -92.35 -11.10
CA GLU A 299 5.91 -91.59 -10.80
C GLU A 299 6.19 -90.38 -9.89
N CYS A 300 7.04 -90.53 -8.87
CA CYS A 300 7.49 -89.40 -8.03
C CYS A 300 8.25 -88.33 -8.83
N VAL A 301 9.05 -88.71 -9.83
CA VAL A 301 9.77 -87.75 -10.68
C VAL A 301 8.80 -87.07 -11.66
N GLU A 302 7.86 -87.79 -12.25
CA GLU A 302 6.86 -87.24 -13.16
C GLU A 302 5.89 -86.28 -12.45
N THR A 303 5.42 -86.64 -11.26
CA THR A 303 4.59 -85.75 -10.42
C THR A 303 5.35 -84.49 -10.02
N ARG A 304 6.65 -84.59 -9.69
CA ARG A 304 7.50 -83.40 -9.44
C ARG A 304 7.63 -82.52 -10.68
N LYS A 305 7.80 -83.10 -11.88
CA LYS A 305 7.85 -82.35 -13.14
C LYS A 305 6.51 -81.64 -13.42
N ALA A 306 5.39 -82.33 -13.25
CA ALA A 306 4.05 -81.76 -13.40
C ALA A 306 3.83 -80.59 -12.43
N ASN A 307 4.17 -80.78 -11.15
CA ASN A 307 4.08 -79.71 -10.14
C ASN A 307 4.99 -78.53 -10.47
N SER A 308 6.22 -78.77 -10.93
CA SER A 308 7.12 -77.71 -11.38
C SER A 308 6.56 -76.91 -12.56
N ALA A 309 5.91 -77.57 -13.53
CA ALA A 309 5.28 -76.90 -14.66
C ALA A 309 4.10 -76.02 -14.22
N VAL A 310 3.28 -76.51 -13.28
CA VAL A 310 2.18 -75.74 -12.69
C VAL A 310 2.72 -74.51 -11.96
N VAL A 311 3.76 -74.66 -11.12
CA VAL A 311 4.38 -73.52 -10.42
C VAL A 311 4.95 -72.50 -11.43
N CYS A 312 5.62 -72.94 -12.49
CA CYS A 312 6.11 -72.05 -13.54
C CYS A 312 4.97 -71.26 -14.24
N SER A 313 3.84 -71.91 -14.52
CA SER A 313 2.68 -71.22 -15.08
C SER A 313 2.10 -70.18 -14.12
N GLN A 314 1.98 -70.51 -12.84
CA GLN A 314 1.49 -69.59 -11.80
C GLN A 314 2.43 -68.38 -11.64
N LEU A 315 3.74 -68.60 -11.62
CA LEU A 315 4.73 -67.53 -11.60
C LEU A 315 4.64 -66.63 -12.83
N SER A 316 4.37 -67.20 -14.01
CA SER A 316 4.18 -66.41 -15.23
C SER A 316 2.93 -65.52 -15.16
N VAL A 317 1.84 -66.00 -14.55
CA VAL A 317 0.61 -65.23 -14.32
C VAL A 317 0.87 -64.10 -13.33
N ILE A 318 1.49 -64.40 -12.19
CA ILE A 318 1.84 -63.40 -11.17
C ILE A 318 2.73 -62.30 -11.76
N LYS A 319 3.70 -62.66 -12.61
CA LYS A 319 4.57 -61.70 -13.29
C LYS A 319 3.76 -60.79 -14.22
N LYS A 320 2.87 -61.35 -15.04
CA LYS A 320 2.00 -60.56 -15.93
C LYS A 320 1.08 -59.63 -15.15
N GLU A 321 0.48 -60.10 -14.06
CA GLU A 321 -0.35 -59.28 -13.18
C GLU A 321 0.45 -58.12 -12.57
N LYS A 322 1.68 -58.39 -12.12
CA LYS A 322 2.57 -57.35 -11.61
C LYS A 322 2.87 -56.32 -12.71
N ASP A 323 3.23 -56.75 -13.91
CA ASP A 323 3.53 -55.84 -15.03
C ASP A 323 2.32 -54.97 -15.40
N VAL A 324 1.09 -55.52 -15.33
CA VAL A 324 -0.15 -54.76 -15.55
C VAL A 324 -0.40 -53.75 -14.43
N ARG A 325 -0.17 -54.12 -13.16
CA ARG A 325 -0.28 -53.19 -12.02
C ARG A 325 0.74 -52.07 -12.11
N ASP A 326 1.98 -52.39 -12.46
CA ASP A 326 3.05 -51.39 -12.61
C ASP A 326 2.71 -50.42 -13.74
N LYS A 327 2.19 -50.91 -14.88
CA LYS A 327 1.69 -50.06 -15.98
C LYS A 327 0.53 -49.16 -15.56
N LEU A 328 -0.44 -49.71 -14.81
CA LEU A 328 -1.56 -48.92 -14.30
C LEU A 328 -1.09 -47.80 -13.37
N ILE A 329 -0.12 -48.09 -12.48
CA ILE A 329 0.48 -47.09 -11.60
C ILE A 329 1.17 -46.00 -12.42
N THR A 330 1.95 -46.36 -13.45
CA THR A 330 2.59 -45.37 -14.31
C THR A 330 1.57 -44.52 -15.06
N ASP A 331 0.48 -45.11 -15.57
CA ASP A 331 -0.57 -44.37 -16.28
C ASP A 331 -1.30 -43.40 -15.34
N LEU A 332 -1.58 -43.82 -14.09
CA LEU A 332 -2.17 -42.96 -13.07
C LEU A 332 -1.25 -41.78 -12.73
N LEU A 333 0.06 -42.04 -12.55
CA LEU A 333 1.04 -40.97 -12.28
C LEU A 333 1.16 -39.99 -13.45
N VAL A 334 1.12 -40.47 -14.70
CA VAL A 334 1.14 -39.62 -15.89
C VAL A 334 -0.13 -38.76 -15.95
N ARG A 335 -1.31 -39.32 -15.61
CA ARG A 335 -2.55 -38.55 -15.55
C ARG A 335 -2.51 -37.48 -14.46
N GLU A 336 -2.11 -37.83 -13.25
CA GLU A 336 -1.96 -36.85 -12.15
C GLU A 336 -0.99 -35.72 -12.51
N HIS A 337 0.11 -36.04 -13.20
CA HIS A 337 1.06 -35.03 -13.62
C HIS A 337 0.45 -34.09 -14.68
N ARG A 338 -0.24 -34.64 -15.68
CA ARG A 338 -0.94 -33.83 -16.70
C ARG A 338 -2.04 -32.97 -16.10
N GLU A 339 -2.82 -33.48 -15.15
CA GLU A 339 -3.85 -32.69 -14.47
C GLU A 339 -3.24 -31.51 -13.68
N LYS A 340 -2.07 -31.69 -13.08
CA LYS A 340 -1.35 -30.59 -12.43
C LYS A 340 -0.89 -29.55 -13.45
N ASP A 341 -0.30 -29.98 -14.56
CA ASP A 341 0.15 -29.08 -15.62
C ASP A 341 -1.04 -28.31 -16.24
N ASP A 342 -2.16 -28.99 -16.49
CA ASP A 342 -3.39 -28.38 -17.00
C ASP A 342 -3.97 -27.36 -16.00
N HIS A 343 -3.92 -27.66 -14.71
CA HIS A 343 -4.36 -26.76 -13.65
C HIS A 343 -3.46 -25.53 -13.54
N GLU A 344 -2.13 -25.69 -13.60
CA GLU A 344 -1.17 -24.57 -13.65
C GLU A 344 -1.39 -23.71 -14.90
N PHE A 345 -1.59 -24.34 -16.06
CA PHE A 345 -1.92 -23.65 -17.30
C PHE A 345 -3.23 -22.87 -17.19
N TYR A 346 -4.27 -23.46 -16.61
CA TYR A 346 -5.56 -22.81 -16.39
C TYR A 346 -5.41 -21.56 -15.50
N HIS A 347 -4.69 -21.64 -14.39
CA HIS A 347 -4.43 -20.46 -13.53
C HIS A 347 -3.64 -19.38 -14.26
N ALA A 348 -2.61 -19.75 -15.03
CA ALA A 348 -1.86 -18.80 -15.85
C ALA A 348 -2.75 -18.11 -16.90
N THR A 349 -3.72 -18.83 -17.50
CA THR A 349 -4.68 -18.22 -18.43
C THR A 349 -5.67 -17.29 -17.73
N LEU A 350 -6.16 -17.65 -16.54
CA LEU A 350 -7.04 -16.80 -15.74
C LEU A 350 -6.34 -15.50 -15.35
N ASP A 351 -5.08 -15.56 -14.94
CA ASP A 351 -4.32 -14.36 -14.56
C ASP A 351 -4.06 -13.44 -15.75
N LYS A 352 -3.73 -14.00 -16.93
CA LYS A 352 -3.67 -13.22 -18.17
C LYS A 352 -5.01 -12.56 -18.50
N LEU A 353 -6.14 -13.23 -18.26
CA LEU A 353 -7.47 -12.70 -18.52
C LEU A 353 -7.84 -11.58 -17.53
N LYS A 354 -7.50 -11.74 -16.25
CA LYS A 354 -7.63 -10.69 -15.22
C LYS A 354 -6.83 -9.45 -15.62
N GLU A 355 -5.57 -9.63 -16.04
CA GLU A 355 -4.71 -8.52 -16.45
C GLU A 355 -5.26 -7.82 -17.70
N LYS A 356 -5.71 -8.58 -18.70
CA LYS A 356 -6.37 -8.02 -19.90
C LYS A 356 -7.62 -7.21 -19.53
N ASN A 357 -8.44 -7.70 -18.59
CA ASN A 357 -9.62 -7.00 -18.11
C ASN A 357 -9.26 -5.73 -17.35
N ARG A 358 -8.22 -5.76 -16.53
CA ARG A 358 -7.69 -4.59 -15.82
C ARG A 358 -7.24 -3.52 -16.81
N VAL A 359 -6.40 -3.88 -17.78
CA VAL A 359 -5.95 -2.96 -18.85
C VAL A 359 -7.14 -2.41 -19.63
N ARG A 360 -8.14 -3.23 -19.94
CA ARG A 360 -9.37 -2.77 -20.60
C ARG A 360 -10.13 -1.74 -19.76
N GLN A 361 -10.25 -1.95 -18.44
CA GLN A 361 -10.89 -0.99 -17.55
C GLN A 361 -10.11 0.32 -17.48
N GLU A 362 -8.78 0.26 -17.37
CA GLU A 362 -7.90 1.43 -17.40
C GLU A 362 -8.06 2.23 -18.72
N LEU A 363 -8.11 1.54 -19.87
CA LEU A 363 -8.37 2.18 -21.16
C LEU A 363 -9.76 2.83 -21.25
N ILE A 364 -10.80 2.19 -20.71
CA ILE A 364 -12.15 2.76 -20.66
C ILE A 364 -12.15 4.03 -19.81
N LEU A 365 -11.48 4.02 -18.65
CA LEU A 365 -11.37 5.21 -17.80
C LEU A 365 -10.65 6.35 -18.52
N LEU A 366 -9.54 6.05 -19.19
CA LEU A 366 -8.77 7.04 -19.95
C LEU A 366 -9.56 7.62 -21.13
N CYS A 367 -10.35 6.79 -21.83
CA CYS A 367 -11.28 7.27 -22.85
C CYS A 367 -12.37 8.18 -22.27
N LYS A 368 -12.97 7.82 -21.12
CA LYS A 368 -13.97 8.65 -20.42
C LYS A 368 -13.38 9.99 -19.97
N GLU A 369 -12.15 9.99 -19.45
CA GLU A 369 -11.43 11.22 -19.09
C GLU A 369 -11.20 12.11 -20.31
N ARG A 370 -10.73 11.55 -21.43
CA ARG A 370 -10.55 12.31 -22.68
C ARG A 370 -11.87 12.87 -23.21
N GLU A 371 -12.94 12.10 -23.17
CA GLU A 371 -14.28 12.58 -23.55
C GLU A 371 -14.77 13.68 -22.62
N PHE A 372 -14.54 13.56 -21.31
CA PHE A 372 -14.85 14.60 -20.34
C PHE A 372 -14.11 15.90 -20.66
N HIS A 373 -12.80 15.82 -20.92
CA HIS A 373 -12.00 16.99 -21.31
C HIS A 373 -12.52 17.62 -22.61
N ARG A 374 -12.82 16.82 -23.64
CA ARG A 374 -13.39 17.31 -24.91
C ARG A 374 -14.77 17.95 -24.72
N LYS A 375 -15.66 17.35 -23.93
CA LYS A 375 -16.99 17.91 -23.63
C LYS A 375 -16.87 19.21 -22.85
N ARG A 376 -15.94 19.26 -21.89
CA ARG A 376 -15.64 20.47 -21.11
C ARG A 376 -15.11 21.60 -21.99
N GLU A 377 -14.18 21.32 -22.91
CA GLU A 377 -13.68 22.32 -23.86
C GLU A 377 -14.79 22.82 -24.79
N LYS A 378 -15.58 21.93 -25.38
CA LYS A 378 -16.74 22.33 -26.21
C LYS A 378 -17.77 23.15 -25.45
N ALA A 379 -18.07 22.79 -24.21
CA ALA A 379 -19.01 23.53 -23.37
C ALA A 379 -18.47 24.92 -23.02
N LEU A 380 -17.16 25.02 -22.73
CA LEU A 380 -16.50 26.31 -22.53
C LEU A 380 -16.58 27.16 -23.80
N ASP A 381 -16.26 26.61 -24.97
CA ASP A 381 -16.26 27.33 -26.24
C ASP A 381 -17.66 27.82 -26.64
N LEU A 382 -18.71 27.04 -26.38
CA LEU A 382 -20.10 27.41 -26.70
C LEU A 382 -20.69 28.46 -25.75
N MET A 383 -20.24 28.53 -24.50
CA MET A 383 -20.79 29.45 -23.48
C MET A 383 -20.00 30.75 -23.35
N ILE A 384 -18.91 30.88 -24.11
CA ILE A 384 -18.10 32.08 -24.21
C ILE A 384 -18.74 33.03 -25.24
N PRO A 385 -19.28 34.20 -24.82
CA PRO A 385 -19.80 35.20 -25.75
C PRO A 385 -18.64 35.76 -26.59
N HIS A 386 -18.78 35.71 -27.91
CA HIS A 386 -17.84 36.33 -28.84
C HIS A 386 -18.25 37.78 -29.10
N ASP A 387 -17.95 38.67 -28.15
CA ASP A 387 -18.17 40.12 -28.32
C ASP A 387 -16.97 40.85 -28.96
N SER A 388 -17.28 41.94 -29.67
CA SER A 388 -16.34 42.73 -30.50
C SER A 388 -15.65 43.89 -29.76
N THR A 389 -15.74 43.94 -28.44
CA THR A 389 -15.12 44.98 -27.60
C THR A 389 -13.61 44.73 -27.38
N CYS A 390 -12.92 45.78 -26.90
CA CYS A 390 -11.47 45.85 -26.69
C CYS A 390 -10.90 44.57 -26.06
N PHE A 391 -9.77 44.08 -26.61
CA PHE A 391 -9.14 42.80 -26.27
C PHE A 391 -8.99 42.56 -24.76
N PHE A 392 -8.70 43.59 -23.95
CA PHE A 392 -8.51 43.45 -22.50
C PHE A 392 -9.82 43.26 -21.73
N GLU A 393 -10.89 43.98 -22.08
CA GLU A 393 -12.22 43.75 -21.49
C GLU A 393 -12.75 42.38 -21.90
N ARG A 394 -12.50 41.96 -23.15
CA ARG A 394 -12.80 40.61 -23.62
C ARG A 394 -12.07 39.55 -22.79
N GLN A 395 -10.76 39.67 -22.57
CA GLN A 395 -10.01 38.70 -21.78
C GLN A 395 -10.48 38.64 -20.32
N TYR A 396 -10.83 39.79 -19.73
CA TYR A 396 -11.32 39.86 -18.35
C TYR A 396 -12.70 39.21 -18.19
N GLN A 397 -13.67 39.56 -19.04
CA GLN A 397 -15.01 38.96 -19.02
C GLN A 397 -14.95 37.46 -19.31
N MET A 398 -14.05 37.05 -20.20
CA MET A 398 -13.77 35.64 -20.50
C MET A 398 -13.20 34.88 -19.31
N GLN A 399 -12.25 35.47 -18.58
CA GLN A 399 -11.67 34.85 -17.39
C GLN A 399 -12.71 34.74 -16.26
N ASP A 400 -13.45 35.82 -15.99
CA ASP A 400 -14.50 35.83 -14.95
C ASP A 400 -15.63 34.83 -15.27
N ALA A 401 -16.07 34.76 -16.53
CA ALA A 401 -17.05 33.75 -16.96
C ALA A 401 -16.50 32.32 -16.84
N ARG A 402 -15.24 32.09 -17.21
CA ARG A 402 -14.57 30.79 -17.07
C ARG A 402 -14.43 30.37 -15.61
N GLU A 403 -14.10 31.29 -14.72
CA GLU A 403 -13.96 31.02 -13.28
C GLU A 403 -15.31 30.70 -12.63
N LYS A 404 -16.35 31.48 -12.92
CA LYS A 404 -17.73 31.22 -12.46
C LYS A 404 -18.22 29.86 -12.94
N LEU A 405 -17.98 29.51 -14.20
CA LEU A 405 -18.37 28.22 -14.77
C LEU A 405 -17.58 27.06 -14.15
N LEU A 406 -16.27 27.21 -13.97
CA LEU A 406 -15.42 26.24 -13.29
C LEU A 406 -15.90 25.98 -11.87
N HIS A 407 -16.34 27.02 -11.16
CA HIS A 407 -16.89 26.89 -9.84
C HIS A 407 -18.22 26.11 -9.84
N GLN A 408 -19.13 26.39 -10.78
CA GLN A 408 -20.38 25.63 -10.92
C GLN A 408 -20.13 24.16 -11.25
N ILE A 409 -19.27 23.85 -12.22
CA ILE A 409 -18.92 22.47 -12.58
C ILE A 409 -18.33 21.71 -11.38
N LYS A 410 -17.46 22.36 -10.59
CA LYS A 410 -16.92 21.74 -9.37
C LYS A 410 -18.00 21.48 -8.32
N LYS A 411 -18.93 22.42 -8.14
CA LYS A 411 -20.05 22.27 -7.20
C LYS A 411 -20.94 21.09 -7.58
N ASP A 412 -21.28 20.97 -8.86
CA ASP A 412 -22.11 19.88 -9.39
C ASP A 412 -21.39 18.53 -9.32
N ALA A 413 -20.08 18.50 -9.61
CA ALA A 413 -19.27 17.29 -9.47
C ALA A 413 -19.19 16.82 -8.01
N CYS A 414 -19.01 17.73 -7.06
CA CYS A 414 -19.04 17.38 -5.63
C CYS A 414 -20.42 16.82 -5.23
N ALA A 415 -21.52 17.44 -5.69
CA ALA A 415 -22.88 16.98 -5.41
C ALA A 415 -23.17 15.58 -5.99
N GLN A 416 -22.64 15.26 -7.18
CA GLN A 416 -22.75 13.93 -7.76
C GLN A 416 -21.95 12.88 -6.98
N VAL A 417 -20.74 13.22 -6.54
CA VAL A 417 -19.91 12.31 -5.73
C VAL A 417 -20.59 12.03 -4.39
N THR A 418 -21.15 13.03 -3.72
CA THR A 418 -21.89 12.83 -2.47
C THR A 418 -23.11 11.93 -2.66
N ALA A 419 -23.88 12.12 -3.75
CA ALA A 419 -25.02 11.27 -4.06
C ALA A 419 -24.63 9.80 -4.30
N ILE A 420 -23.51 9.56 -5.00
CA ILE A 420 -22.98 8.20 -5.24
C ILE A 420 -22.54 7.56 -3.91
N VAL A 421 -21.89 8.32 -3.02
CA VAL A 421 -21.48 7.83 -1.70
C VAL A 421 -22.70 7.44 -0.87
N GLU A 422 -23.71 8.31 -0.78
CA GLU A 422 -24.96 8.03 -0.07
C GLU A 422 -25.70 6.81 -0.63
N GLU A 423 -25.76 6.65 -1.95
CA GLU A 423 -26.32 5.44 -2.57
C GLU A 423 -25.51 4.19 -2.22
N SER A 424 -24.18 4.29 -2.20
CA SER A 424 -23.31 3.16 -1.87
C SER A 424 -23.49 2.73 -0.41
N GLU A 425 -23.67 3.68 0.51
CA GLU A 425 -23.96 3.41 1.92
C GLU A 425 -25.33 2.74 2.08
N LYS A 426 -26.35 3.22 1.36
CA LYS A 426 -27.68 2.59 1.32
C LYS A 426 -27.61 1.15 0.81
N ARG A 427 -26.82 0.89 -0.24
CA ARG A 427 -26.62 -0.48 -0.77
C ARG A 427 -25.90 -1.37 0.24
N ARG A 428 -24.83 -0.90 0.89
CA ARG A 428 -24.13 -1.65 1.96
C ARG A 428 -25.04 -1.95 3.15
N ALA A 429 -25.89 -1.01 3.53
CA ALA A 429 -26.86 -1.22 4.59
C ALA A 429 -27.94 -2.25 4.19
N ALA A 430 -28.35 -2.29 2.93
CA ALA A 430 -29.27 -3.29 2.40
C ALA A 430 -28.63 -4.68 2.39
N THR A 431 -27.42 -4.83 1.86
CA THR A 431 -26.71 -6.13 1.82
C THR A 431 -26.47 -6.66 3.23
N TYR A 432 -26.07 -5.81 4.18
CA TYR A 432 -25.90 -6.22 5.58
C TYR A 432 -27.21 -6.71 6.23
N LYS A 433 -28.36 -6.13 5.85
CA LYS A 433 -29.67 -6.61 6.31
C LYS A 433 -30.02 -7.97 5.69
N GLU A 434 -29.71 -8.18 4.41
CA GLU A 434 -29.90 -9.46 3.72
C GLU A 434 -29.02 -10.55 4.34
N GLU A 435 -27.74 -10.26 4.61
CA GLU A 435 -26.83 -11.19 5.30
C GLU A 435 -27.36 -11.59 6.67
N LYS A 436 -27.82 -10.62 7.48
CA LYS A 436 -28.45 -10.92 8.78
C LYS A 436 -29.72 -11.75 8.65
N GLN A 437 -30.50 -11.56 7.60
CA GLN A 437 -31.69 -12.37 7.35
C GLN A 437 -31.27 -13.80 6.99
N LEU A 438 -30.26 -13.99 6.14
CA LEU A 438 -29.70 -15.30 5.79
C LEU A 438 -29.10 -16.02 6.99
N GLU A 439 -28.34 -15.33 7.85
CA GLU A 439 -27.84 -15.92 9.10
C GLU A 439 -28.97 -16.42 9.98
N ARG A 440 -30.04 -15.63 10.13
CA ARG A 440 -31.22 -16.04 10.91
C ARG A 440 -31.93 -17.24 10.28
N THR A 441 -32.05 -17.30 8.95
CA THR A 441 -32.67 -18.47 8.30
C THR A 441 -31.81 -19.72 8.42
N ILE A 442 -30.48 -19.59 8.33
CA ILE A 442 -29.55 -20.71 8.55
C ILE A 442 -29.66 -21.23 9.98
N ILE A 443 -29.67 -20.35 10.98
CA ILE A 443 -29.84 -20.74 12.39
C ILE A 443 -31.20 -21.43 12.59
N ALA A 444 -32.27 -20.92 11.98
CA ALA A 444 -33.59 -21.54 12.07
C ALA A 444 -33.62 -22.94 11.40
N MET A 445 -33.01 -23.10 10.22
CA MET A 445 -32.90 -24.39 9.55
C MET A 445 -32.04 -25.39 10.33
N ALA A 446 -30.95 -24.95 10.95
CA ALA A 446 -30.12 -25.78 11.81
C ALA A 446 -30.92 -26.27 13.02
N ALA A 447 -31.65 -25.37 13.69
CA ALA A 447 -32.53 -25.73 14.80
C ALA A 447 -33.65 -26.69 14.38
N GLU A 448 -34.23 -26.53 13.18
CA GLU A 448 -35.24 -27.46 12.66
C GLU A 448 -34.65 -28.83 12.32
N ASN A 449 -33.43 -28.87 11.76
CA ASN A 449 -32.73 -30.13 11.50
C ASN A 449 -32.35 -30.85 12.79
N ASP A 450 -31.87 -30.14 13.80
CA ASP A 450 -31.56 -30.72 15.11
C ASP A 450 -32.82 -31.31 15.76
N ARG A 451 -33.98 -30.65 15.61
CA ARG A 451 -35.28 -31.21 16.03
C ARG A 451 -35.65 -32.48 15.27
N LYS A 452 -35.51 -32.50 13.93
CA LYS A 452 -35.77 -33.71 13.13
C LYS A 452 -34.83 -34.85 13.49
N ILE A 453 -33.56 -34.53 13.77
CA ILE A 453 -32.57 -35.52 14.21
C ILE A 453 -32.94 -36.06 15.59
N SER A 454 -33.36 -35.22 16.54
CA SER A 454 -33.80 -35.68 17.86
C SER A 454 -35.07 -36.53 17.76
N GLU A 455 -36.04 -36.15 16.93
CA GLU A 455 -37.25 -36.93 16.64
C GLU A 455 -36.92 -38.32 16.05
N GLU A 456 -36.08 -38.40 15.02
CA GLU A 456 -35.66 -39.66 14.41
C GLU A 456 -34.80 -40.49 15.38
N ARG A 457 -33.95 -39.85 16.18
CA ARG A 457 -33.16 -40.53 17.21
C ARG A 457 -34.07 -41.16 18.27
N ILE A 458 -35.09 -40.45 18.75
CA ILE A 458 -36.10 -40.98 19.68
C ILE A 458 -36.85 -42.14 19.02
N ARG A 459 -37.26 -42.02 17.76
CA ARG A 459 -37.94 -43.08 17.00
C ARG A 459 -37.09 -44.36 16.92
N ILE A 460 -35.81 -44.24 16.55
CA ILE A 460 -34.88 -45.37 16.51
C ILE A 460 -34.71 -45.99 17.90
N LEU A 461 -34.59 -45.17 18.95
CA LEU A 461 -34.47 -45.65 20.32
C LEU A 461 -35.73 -46.40 20.76
N MET A 462 -36.93 -45.98 20.36
CA MET A 462 -38.19 -46.68 20.65
C MET A 462 -38.28 -48.08 20.01
N GLU A 463 -37.61 -48.29 18.86
CA GLU A 463 -37.55 -49.59 18.19
C GLU A 463 -36.55 -50.57 18.83
N LYS A 464 -35.68 -50.11 19.73
CA LYS A 464 -34.67 -50.96 20.39
C LYS A 464 -35.24 -51.68 21.63
N PRO A 465 -34.72 -52.88 21.96
CA PRO A 465 -35.14 -53.60 23.15
C PRO A 465 -34.81 -52.82 24.43
N LYS A 466 -35.75 -52.81 25.38
CA LYS A 466 -35.69 -51.99 26.61
C LYS A 466 -34.43 -52.26 27.45
N GLU A 467 -33.96 -53.51 27.47
CA GLU A 467 -32.73 -53.92 28.16
C GLU A 467 -31.49 -53.16 27.67
N LEU A 468 -31.41 -52.91 26.36
CA LEU A 468 -30.31 -52.18 25.72
C LEU A 468 -30.44 -50.66 25.96
N ILE A 469 -31.66 -50.15 26.09
CA ILE A 469 -31.89 -48.74 26.46
C ILE A 469 -31.47 -48.49 27.92
N TYR A 470 -31.72 -49.44 28.82
CA TYR A 470 -31.33 -49.34 30.23
C TYR A 470 -29.81 -49.36 30.44
N THR A 471 -29.03 -50.02 29.57
CA THR A 471 -27.56 -50.00 29.64
C THR A 471 -26.97 -48.68 29.12
N LEU A 472 -27.62 -48.04 28.15
CA LEU A 472 -27.24 -46.73 27.60
C LEU A 472 -27.57 -45.55 28.53
N ARG A 473 -28.35 -45.79 29.59
CA ARG A 473 -28.78 -44.80 30.59
C ARG A 473 -27.62 -44.09 31.31
N GLY A 474 -26.41 -44.66 31.31
CA GLY A 474 -25.24 -44.14 32.03
C GLY A 474 -24.59 -42.85 31.51
N GLY A 475 -25.25 -42.08 30.63
CA GLY A 475 -24.76 -40.77 30.19
C GLY A 475 -24.87 -40.48 28.68
N VAL A 476 -25.44 -41.39 27.89
CA VAL A 476 -25.53 -41.22 26.42
C VAL A 476 -26.87 -40.62 25.97
N LEU A 477 -27.93 -40.79 26.78
CA LEU A 477 -29.27 -40.28 26.49
C LEU A 477 -29.43 -38.82 26.90
N THR A 478 -30.09 -38.03 26.05
CA THR A 478 -30.43 -36.64 26.36
C THR A 478 -31.67 -36.54 27.26
N ASP A 479 -31.86 -35.40 27.93
CA ASP A 479 -33.00 -35.19 28.84
C ASP A 479 -34.36 -35.35 28.13
N GLU A 480 -34.47 -34.90 26.88
CA GLU A 480 -35.68 -35.04 26.06
C GLU A 480 -35.96 -36.52 25.71
N GLU A 481 -34.90 -37.28 25.40
CA GLU A 481 -35.01 -38.73 25.12
C GLU A 481 -35.46 -39.52 26.36
N ILE A 482 -34.95 -39.17 27.55
CA ILE A 482 -35.33 -39.81 28.82
C ILE A 482 -36.82 -39.63 29.10
N VAL A 483 -37.35 -38.42 28.86
CA VAL A 483 -38.76 -38.10 29.03
C VAL A 483 -39.62 -38.83 27.97
N ALA A 484 -39.22 -38.79 26.70
CA ALA A 484 -39.97 -39.43 25.61
C ALA A 484 -40.05 -40.96 25.75
N LEU A 485 -39.03 -41.59 26.35
CA LEU A 485 -38.98 -43.03 26.61
C LEU A 485 -39.67 -43.43 27.94
N GLY A 486 -40.27 -42.48 28.67
CA GLY A 486 -40.97 -42.74 29.94
C GLY A 486 -40.05 -43.19 31.08
N MET A 487 -38.76 -42.84 31.01
CA MET A 487 -37.76 -43.23 32.01
C MET A 487 -37.69 -42.18 33.12
N VAL A 488 -37.66 -42.63 34.39
CA VAL A 488 -37.56 -41.71 35.53
C VAL A 488 -36.15 -41.11 35.60
N LYS A 489 -36.05 -39.77 35.63
CA LYS A 489 -34.76 -39.07 35.84
C LYS A 489 -34.25 -39.42 37.26
N ARG A 490 -33.06 -40.02 37.36
CA ARG A 490 -32.37 -40.12 38.66
C ARG A 490 -31.60 -38.80 38.81
N ASN A 491 -31.96 -38.03 39.83
CA ASN A 491 -31.23 -36.82 40.22
C ASN A 491 -29.79 -37.16 40.59
#